data_AF-A0A0H5CME2-F1
#
_entry.id   AF-A0A0H5CME2-F1
#
_cell.length_a   1.000
_cell.length_b   1.000
_cell.length_c   1.000
_cell.angle_alpha   90.00
_cell.angle_beta   90.00
_cell.angle_gamma   90.00
#
_symmetry.space_group_name_H-M   'P 1'
#
loop_
_entity.id
_entity.type
_entity.pdbx_description
1 polymer ?
#
loop_
_entity_poly.entity_id
_entity_poly.type
_entity_poly.pdbx_seq_one_letter_code
_entity_poly.pdbx_strand_id
1 'polypeptide(L)'
;MTEIRNGVSAALVTGARWRKGSRSGAVGNCVEVSPVGDGRTAIRDSKAPSGPTLVFHGQVIRSFATAARGGVLRMPTAETYLRRLVARGYDFLHPRDAKGEIAAVVGVRAHNNVIDVIRLHAEDNAIASRLPSDAADVLNPSDVLWQRAGWATDVLRDLIALPDDRTPGAMSRPRGETSAAGCWIPTAPGRAKWLPATA
;
A
#
# COMPACT_ATOMS: atom_id res chain seq x y z
N MET A 1 -10.17 38.00 3.56
CA MET A 1 -9.12 37.49 2.64
C MET A 1 -9.07 35.99 2.81
N THR A 2 -9.35 35.22 1.76
CA THR A 2 -9.43 33.75 1.87
C THR A 2 -8.06 33.17 2.13
N GLU A 3 -7.95 32.35 3.17
CA GLU A 3 -6.69 31.69 3.51
C GLU A 3 -6.29 30.71 2.39
N ILE A 4 -5.06 30.86 1.89
CA ILE A 4 -4.50 29.95 0.89
C ILE A 4 -4.04 28.68 1.62
N ARG A 5 -4.75 27.57 1.43
CA ARG A 5 -4.46 26.26 2.02
C ARG A 5 -4.79 25.12 1.05
N ASN A 6 -4.29 23.93 1.34
CA ASN A 6 -4.61 22.73 0.57
C ASN A 6 -6.12 22.53 0.45
N GLY A 7 -6.59 22.24 -0.76
CA GLY A 7 -7.99 21.99 -1.07
C GLY A 7 -8.81 23.24 -1.42
N VAL A 8 -8.26 24.46 -1.30
CA VAL A 8 -8.99 25.66 -1.74
C VAL A 8 -9.13 25.65 -3.27
N SER A 9 -10.26 26.14 -3.78
CA SER A 9 -10.48 26.29 -5.22
C SER A 9 -9.41 27.19 -5.83
N ALA A 10 -8.87 26.77 -6.97
CA ALA A 10 -7.90 27.55 -7.75
C ALA A 10 -8.40 28.96 -8.14
N ALA A 11 -9.72 29.15 -8.23
CA ALA A 11 -10.33 30.46 -8.50
C ALA A 11 -10.25 31.42 -7.31
N LEU A 12 -10.09 30.90 -6.08
CA LEU A 12 -10.02 31.68 -4.84
C LEU A 12 -8.58 31.95 -4.38
N VAL A 13 -7.57 31.45 -5.10
CA VAL A 13 -6.16 31.68 -4.79
C VAL A 13 -5.77 33.09 -5.23
N THR A 14 -5.86 34.04 -4.31
CA THR A 14 -5.55 35.44 -4.56
C THR A 14 -4.11 35.64 -5.03
N GLY A 15 -3.92 36.39 -6.12
CA GLY A 15 -2.61 36.68 -6.68
C GLY A 15 -2.00 35.57 -7.55
N ALA A 16 -2.72 34.47 -7.78
CA ALA A 16 -2.23 33.38 -8.60
C ALA A 16 -2.08 33.80 -10.08
N ARG A 17 -0.89 33.54 -10.64
CA ARG A 17 -0.58 33.63 -12.06
C ARG A 17 -0.17 32.24 -12.55
N TRP A 18 -1.16 31.46 -12.95
CA TRP A 18 -0.98 30.07 -13.37
C TRP A 18 -0.10 29.96 -14.61
N ARG A 19 0.94 29.13 -14.51
CA ARG A 19 1.88 28.85 -15.59
C ARG A 19 1.87 27.36 -15.90
N LYS A 20 1.65 27.04 -17.17
CA LYS A 20 1.78 25.69 -17.72
C LYS A 20 3.23 25.42 -18.13
N GLY A 21 3.68 24.17 -18.03
CA GLY A 21 5.00 23.78 -18.52
C GLY A 21 5.10 23.90 -20.04
N SER A 22 6.26 24.31 -20.57
CA SER A 22 6.46 24.44 -22.03
C SER A 22 6.41 23.11 -22.78
N ARG A 23 6.57 21.98 -22.09
CA ARG A 23 6.48 20.61 -22.64
C ARG A 23 5.05 20.02 -22.55
N SER A 24 4.09 20.79 -22.06
CA SER A 24 2.69 20.37 -21.99
C SER A 24 2.03 20.45 -23.38
N GLY A 25 1.75 19.31 -23.99
CA GLY A 25 1.08 19.21 -25.30
C GLY A 25 -0.45 19.25 -25.25
N ALA A 26 -1.09 19.19 -26.43
CA ALA A 26 -2.55 19.30 -26.60
C ALA A 26 -3.36 18.12 -26.04
N VAL A 27 -2.74 16.95 -25.86
CA VAL A 27 -3.44 15.69 -25.50
C VAL A 27 -3.66 15.52 -23.98
N GLY A 28 -3.18 16.44 -23.16
CA GLY A 28 -3.64 16.64 -21.78
C GLY A 28 -3.13 15.65 -20.73
N ASN A 29 -2.67 16.21 -19.60
CA ASN A 29 -2.40 15.64 -18.25
C ASN A 29 -1.45 16.60 -17.53
N CYS A 30 -1.71 17.91 -17.65
CA CYS A 30 -0.74 18.93 -17.30
C CYS A 30 -1.12 19.55 -15.96
N VAL A 31 -0.11 19.78 -15.13
CA VAL A 31 -0.26 20.61 -13.94
C VAL A 31 0.12 22.05 -14.28
N GLU A 32 -0.58 23.01 -13.67
CA GLU A 32 -0.18 24.43 -13.71
C GLU A 32 0.28 24.84 -12.32
N VAL A 33 1.28 25.72 -12.29
CA VAL A 33 1.88 26.18 -11.04
C VAL A 33 1.80 27.70 -10.93
N SER A 34 1.67 28.21 -9.71
CA SER A 34 1.77 29.64 -9.41
C SER A 34 2.51 29.84 -8.09
N PRO A 35 3.57 30.67 -8.04
CA PRO A 35 3.99 31.28 -6.78
C PRO A 35 2.82 32.05 -6.17
N VAL A 36 2.66 31.95 -4.86
CA VAL A 36 1.64 32.66 -4.08
C VAL A 36 2.28 33.23 -2.82
N GLY A 37 1.51 33.98 -2.02
CA GLY A 37 2.01 34.65 -0.81
C GLY A 37 2.78 33.73 0.16
N ASP A 38 3.68 34.34 0.93
CA ASP A 38 4.46 33.69 2.00
C ASP A 38 5.42 32.61 1.50
N GLY A 39 6.02 32.81 0.32
CA GLY A 39 7.00 31.90 -0.24
C GLY A 39 6.42 30.54 -0.65
N ARG A 40 5.09 30.45 -0.83
CA ARG A 40 4.38 29.22 -1.19
C ARG A 40 4.19 29.10 -2.70
N THR A 41 3.83 27.91 -3.15
CA THR A 41 3.53 27.60 -4.55
C THR A 41 2.28 26.76 -4.59
N ALA A 42 1.27 27.25 -5.32
CA ALA A 42 0.04 26.53 -5.60
C ALA A 42 0.17 25.74 -6.90
N ILE A 43 -0.44 24.56 -6.93
CA ILE A 43 -0.48 23.63 -8.06
C ILE A 43 -1.94 23.23 -8.30
N ARG A 44 -2.36 23.22 -9.56
CA ARG A 44 -3.70 22.75 -9.96
C ARG A 44 -3.64 21.83 -11.17
N ASP A 45 -4.71 21.08 -11.37
CA ASP A 45 -4.95 20.35 -12.62
C ASP A 45 -5.40 21.32 -13.72
N SER A 46 -4.70 21.31 -14.87
CA SER A 46 -5.10 22.10 -16.04
C SER A 46 -6.50 21.74 -16.55
N LYS A 47 -6.96 20.49 -16.33
CA LYS A 47 -8.27 19.99 -16.77
C LYS A 47 -9.41 20.44 -15.87
N ALA A 48 -9.10 20.83 -14.64
CA ALA A 48 -10.04 21.39 -13.68
C ALA A 48 -9.54 22.76 -13.17
N PRO A 49 -9.57 23.83 -13.99
CA PRO A 49 -9.01 25.13 -13.62
C PRO A 49 -9.61 25.77 -12.36
N SER A 50 -10.84 25.38 -11.99
CA SER A 50 -11.54 25.82 -10.76
C SER A 50 -11.49 24.78 -9.64
N GLY A 51 -10.84 23.64 -9.87
CA GLY A 51 -10.73 22.53 -8.93
C GLY A 51 -9.85 22.84 -7.72
N PRO A 52 -9.70 21.86 -6.81
CA PRO A 52 -8.88 22.03 -5.61
C PRO A 52 -7.40 22.21 -5.95
N THR A 53 -6.72 23.03 -5.15
CA THR A 53 -5.28 23.27 -5.28
C THR A 53 -4.48 22.56 -4.21
N LEU A 54 -3.25 22.18 -4.58
CA LEU A 54 -2.21 21.79 -3.64
C LEU A 54 -1.27 22.97 -3.43
N VAL A 55 -1.01 23.33 -2.19
CA VAL A 55 -0.17 24.46 -1.78
C VAL A 55 0.98 23.93 -0.96
N PHE A 56 2.20 24.16 -1.45
CA PHE A 56 3.43 23.75 -0.79
C PHE A 56 4.32 24.96 -0.52
N HIS A 57 5.21 24.83 0.47
CA HIS A 57 6.30 25.79 0.61
C HIS A 57 7.21 25.73 -0.62
N GLY A 58 7.68 26.87 -1.13
CA GLY A 58 8.50 26.93 -2.34
C GLY A 58 9.80 26.13 -2.22
N GLN A 59 10.32 25.96 -0.99
CA GLN A 59 11.45 25.08 -0.73
C GLN A 59 11.15 23.61 -1.04
N VAL A 60 9.95 23.11 -0.72
CA VAL A 60 9.54 21.73 -1.04
C VAL A 60 9.49 21.52 -2.55
N ILE A 61 8.95 22.48 -3.30
CA ILE A 61 8.91 22.43 -4.76
C ILE A 61 10.32 22.46 -5.36
N ARG A 62 11.22 23.29 -4.84
CA ARG A 62 12.62 23.32 -5.28
C ARG A 62 13.31 21.98 -5.02
N SER A 63 13.19 21.44 -3.81
CA SER A 63 13.77 20.13 -3.46
C SER A 63 13.23 19.01 -4.36
N PHE A 64 11.91 18.99 -4.60
CA PHE A 64 11.28 18.05 -5.52
C PHE A 64 11.84 18.17 -6.95
N ALA A 65 11.93 19.39 -7.48
CA ALA A 65 12.43 19.63 -8.84
C ALA A 65 13.92 19.25 -8.99
N THR A 66 14.73 19.51 -7.98
CA THR A 66 16.13 19.06 -7.93
C THR A 66 16.22 17.55 -7.91
N ALA A 67 15.42 16.88 -7.07
CA ALA A 67 15.36 15.43 -7.01
C ALA A 67 14.90 14.80 -8.35
N ALA A 68 13.91 15.41 -9.00
CA ALA A 68 13.41 14.98 -10.32
C ALA A 68 14.50 15.09 -11.39
N ARG A 69 15.19 16.24 -11.43
CA ARG A 69 16.27 16.49 -12.39
C ARG A 69 17.48 15.59 -12.16
N GLY A 70 17.76 15.27 -10.90
CA GLY A 70 18.83 14.35 -10.51
C GLY A 70 18.50 12.87 -10.70
N GLY A 71 17.28 12.52 -11.13
CA GLY A 71 16.88 11.11 -11.28
C GLY A 71 16.79 10.33 -9.97
N VAL A 72 16.67 11.03 -8.84
CA VAL A 72 16.61 10.41 -7.50
C VAL A 72 15.17 10.30 -6.97
N LEU A 73 14.18 10.81 -7.71
CA LEU A 73 12.78 10.45 -7.48
C LEU A 73 12.57 8.99 -7.88
N ARG A 74 12.67 8.09 -6.90
CA ARG A 74 12.37 6.67 -7.09
C ARG A 74 10.97 6.39 -6.57
N MET A 75 10.12 5.83 -7.43
CA MET A 75 8.95 5.11 -6.96
C MET A 75 9.43 3.90 -6.17
N PRO A 76 8.86 3.60 -5.00
CA PRO A 76 9.18 2.37 -4.29
C PRO A 76 8.92 1.17 -5.21
N THR A 77 9.93 0.33 -5.40
CA THR A 77 9.80 -0.91 -6.17
C THR A 77 9.04 -1.96 -5.35
N ALA A 78 8.55 -3.02 -5.99
CA ALA A 78 7.99 -4.17 -5.28
C ALA A 78 8.99 -4.71 -4.23
N GLU A 79 10.28 -4.78 -4.55
CA GLU A 79 11.35 -5.15 -3.62
C GLU A 79 11.38 -4.25 -2.38
N THR A 80 11.22 -2.93 -2.55
CA THR A 80 11.22 -1.98 -1.43
C THR A 80 10.09 -2.30 -0.45
N TYR A 81 8.91 -2.62 -0.96
CA TYR A 81 7.78 -3.02 -0.13
C TYR A 81 7.97 -4.39 0.51
N LEU A 82 8.48 -5.37 -0.23
CA LEU A 82 8.79 -6.70 0.31
C LEU A 82 9.76 -6.63 1.49
N ARG A 83 10.83 -5.82 1.39
CA ARG A 83 11.76 -5.58 2.50
C ARG A 83 11.07 -4.98 3.73
N ARG A 84 10.08 -4.09 3.53
CA ARG A 84 9.29 -3.54 4.63
C ARG A 84 8.35 -4.56 5.26
N LEU A 85 7.78 -5.47 4.48
CA LEU A 85 7.00 -6.59 5.00
C LEU A 85 7.88 -7.51 5.85
N VAL A 86 9.07 -7.89 5.38
CA VAL A 86 10.03 -8.67 6.18
C VAL A 86 10.35 -7.96 7.50
N ALA A 87 10.62 -6.65 7.46
CA ALA A 87 10.89 -5.86 8.67
C ALA A 87 9.70 -5.78 9.64
N ARG A 88 8.47 -6.01 9.16
CA ARG A 88 7.26 -6.11 9.98
C ARG A 88 7.01 -7.51 10.53
N GLY A 89 7.83 -8.49 10.18
CA GLY A 89 7.69 -9.88 10.63
C GLY A 89 6.79 -10.73 9.73
N TYR A 90 6.71 -10.43 8.43
CA TYR A 90 6.14 -11.38 7.47
C TYR A 90 7.10 -12.53 7.23
N ASP A 91 6.57 -13.74 7.33
CA ASP A 91 7.23 -14.96 6.88
C ASP A 91 6.88 -15.22 5.42
N PHE A 92 7.90 -15.50 4.61
CA PHE A 92 7.73 -15.73 3.17
C PHE A 92 7.95 -17.18 2.78
N LEU A 93 6.98 -17.74 2.06
CA LEU A 93 7.00 -19.05 1.44
C LEU A 93 7.05 -18.91 -0.09
N HIS A 94 7.74 -19.84 -0.73
CA HIS A 94 7.92 -19.87 -2.18
C HIS A 94 7.41 -21.22 -2.72
N PRO A 95 6.08 -21.43 -2.76
CA PRO A 95 5.52 -22.66 -3.29
C PRO A 95 6.02 -22.92 -4.72
N ARG A 96 6.40 -24.16 -4.98
CA ARG A 96 6.85 -24.61 -6.30
C ARG A 96 5.80 -25.52 -6.94
N ASP A 97 5.67 -25.43 -8.26
CA ASP A 97 4.78 -26.29 -9.03
C ASP A 97 5.35 -27.71 -9.20
N ALA A 98 4.62 -28.57 -9.94
CA ALA A 98 5.05 -29.94 -10.22
C ALA A 98 6.38 -30.05 -10.99
N LYS A 99 6.81 -28.97 -11.67
CA LYS A 99 8.08 -28.90 -12.41
C LYS A 99 9.21 -28.33 -11.55
N GLY A 100 8.91 -27.88 -10.33
CA GLY A 100 9.88 -27.25 -9.43
C GLY A 100 10.02 -25.74 -9.64
N GLU A 101 9.22 -25.11 -10.49
CA GLU A 101 9.24 -23.66 -10.72
C GLU A 101 8.47 -22.92 -9.64
N ILE A 102 8.86 -21.68 -9.31
CA ILE A 102 8.17 -20.87 -8.29
C ILE A 102 6.79 -20.48 -8.82
N ALA A 103 5.74 -20.99 -8.17
CA ALA A 103 4.34 -20.74 -8.55
C ALA A 103 3.79 -19.43 -7.98
N ALA A 104 4.32 -18.99 -6.83
CA ALA A 104 4.01 -17.71 -6.20
C ALA A 104 5.05 -17.37 -5.13
N VAL A 105 5.06 -16.11 -4.71
CA VAL A 105 5.63 -15.68 -3.42
C VAL A 105 4.47 -15.43 -2.47
N VAL A 106 4.47 -16.10 -1.31
CA VAL A 106 3.39 -16.00 -0.32
C VAL A 106 3.97 -15.45 0.98
N GLY A 107 3.52 -14.28 1.42
CA GLY A 107 3.88 -13.70 2.72
C GLY A 107 2.74 -13.83 3.71
N VAL A 108 3.03 -14.23 4.95
CA VAL A 108 2.04 -14.35 6.03
C VAL A 108 2.56 -13.65 7.28
N ARG A 109 1.69 -12.91 7.97
CA ARG A 109 1.99 -12.29 9.27
C ARG A 109 0.76 -12.36 10.18
N ALA A 110 0.87 -13.08 11.30
CA ALA A 110 -0.15 -13.04 12.35
C ALA A 110 0.19 -11.93 13.36
N HIS A 111 -0.75 -11.03 13.66
CA HIS A 111 -0.58 -9.98 14.66
C HIS A 111 -1.94 -9.45 15.13
N ASN A 112 -2.04 -8.94 16.37
CA ASN A 112 -3.20 -8.21 16.90
C ASN A 112 -4.58 -8.80 16.52
N ASN A 113 -4.72 -10.13 16.65
CA ASN A 113 -5.94 -10.89 16.35
C ASN A 113 -6.36 -10.91 14.86
N VAL A 114 -5.41 -10.66 13.96
CA VAL A 114 -5.57 -10.80 12.51
C VAL A 114 -4.39 -11.54 11.89
N ILE A 115 -4.60 -12.05 10.68
CA ILE A 115 -3.57 -12.66 9.86
C ILE A 115 -3.56 -11.93 8.51
N ASP A 116 -2.44 -11.30 8.20
CA ASP A 116 -2.23 -10.71 6.89
C ASP A 116 -1.55 -11.71 5.96
N VAL A 117 -2.10 -11.87 4.77
CA VAL A 117 -1.62 -12.77 3.73
C VAL A 117 -1.43 -11.99 2.45
N ILE A 118 -0.27 -12.11 1.82
CA ILE A 118 0.01 -11.61 0.47
C ILE A 118 0.40 -12.78 -0.43
N ARG A 119 -0.19 -12.86 -1.62
CA ARG A 119 0.18 -13.80 -2.67
C ARG A 119 0.56 -13.02 -3.91
N LEU A 120 1.77 -13.24 -4.40
CA LEU A 120 2.30 -12.64 -5.62
C LEU A 120 2.51 -13.75 -6.65
N HIS A 121 1.64 -13.81 -7.65
CA HIS A 121 1.77 -14.75 -8.76
C HIS A 121 2.57 -14.12 -9.91
N ALA A 122 2.36 -12.83 -10.17
CA ALA A 122 3.08 -12.02 -11.14
C ALA A 122 3.04 -10.54 -10.74
N GLU A 123 3.71 -9.67 -11.49
CA GLU A 123 3.70 -8.22 -11.22
C GLU A 123 2.31 -7.59 -11.35
N ASP A 124 1.49 -8.11 -12.26
CA ASP A 124 0.11 -7.69 -12.51
C ASP A 124 -0.94 -8.54 -11.77
N ASN A 125 -0.50 -9.60 -11.08
CA ASN A 125 -1.36 -10.55 -10.37
C ASN A 125 -0.87 -10.78 -8.93
N ALA A 126 -1.31 -9.90 -8.05
CA ALA A 126 -1.12 -9.97 -6.61
C ALA A 126 -2.47 -9.91 -5.89
N ILE A 127 -2.57 -10.62 -4.75
CA ILE A 127 -3.73 -10.58 -3.86
C ILE A 127 -3.23 -10.47 -2.42
N ALA A 128 -3.65 -9.44 -1.71
CA ALA A 128 -3.47 -9.32 -0.27
C ALA A 128 -4.83 -9.42 0.44
N SER A 129 -4.85 -10.11 1.57
CA SER A 129 -6.02 -10.26 2.42
C SER A 129 -5.64 -10.10 3.88
N ARG A 130 -6.52 -9.50 4.67
CA ARG A 130 -6.50 -9.55 6.13
C ARG A 130 -7.61 -10.46 6.60
N LEU A 131 -7.24 -11.45 7.39
CA LEU A 131 -8.11 -12.49 7.90
C LEU A 131 -8.27 -12.34 9.40
N PRO A 132 -9.38 -12.80 9.99
CA PRO A 132 -9.46 -12.94 11.43
C PRO A 132 -8.49 -14.04 11.89
N SER A 133 -8.00 -13.97 13.14
CA SER A 133 -7.01 -14.92 13.65
C SER A 133 -7.52 -16.35 13.82
N ASP A 134 -8.83 -16.55 13.84
CA ASP A 134 -9.51 -17.84 13.92
C ASP A 134 -9.84 -18.42 12.53
N ALA A 135 -9.31 -17.83 11.46
CA ALA A 135 -9.49 -18.35 10.10
C ALA A 135 -9.02 -19.82 10.00
N ALA A 136 -9.94 -20.72 9.66
CA ALA A 136 -9.67 -22.16 9.56
C ALA A 136 -8.69 -22.51 8.43
N ASP A 137 -8.71 -21.74 7.33
CA ASP A 137 -7.76 -21.85 6.23
C ASP A 137 -7.27 -20.46 5.82
N VAL A 138 -5.99 -20.19 6.07
CA VAL A 138 -5.32 -18.92 5.76
C VAL A 138 -5.04 -18.77 4.26
N LEU A 139 -4.87 -19.89 3.54
CA LEU A 139 -4.58 -19.89 2.11
C LEU A 139 -5.86 -19.86 1.28
N ASN A 140 -6.99 -20.34 1.79
CA ASN A 140 -8.30 -20.22 1.14
C ASN A 140 -9.41 -19.81 2.12
N PRO A 141 -9.39 -18.55 2.58
CA PRO A 141 -10.29 -18.09 3.64
C PRO A 141 -11.72 -17.89 3.15
N SER A 142 -12.69 -18.35 3.94
CA SER A 142 -14.12 -18.06 3.76
C SER A 142 -14.50 -16.65 4.23
N ASP A 143 -13.81 -16.14 5.26
CA ASP A 143 -14.07 -14.84 5.87
C ASP A 143 -12.85 -13.91 5.74
N VAL A 144 -13.07 -12.73 5.17
CA VAL A 144 -12.00 -11.76 4.87
C VAL A 144 -12.39 -10.38 5.39
N LEU A 145 -11.56 -9.82 6.28
CA LEU A 145 -11.78 -8.49 6.86
C LEU A 145 -11.40 -7.37 5.90
N TRP A 146 -10.44 -7.63 5.01
CA TRP A 146 -10.02 -6.71 3.96
C TRP A 146 -9.34 -7.48 2.83
N GLN A 147 -9.53 -7.05 1.57
CA GLN A 147 -8.84 -7.63 0.42
C GLN A 147 -8.49 -6.57 -0.62
N ARG A 148 -7.35 -6.76 -1.29
CA ARG A 148 -6.95 -6.02 -2.48
C ARG A 148 -6.32 -6.97 -3.50
N ALA A 149 -6.69 -6.81 -4.76
CA ALA A 149 -6.10 -7.54 -5.89
C ALA A 149 -5.69 -6.58 -7.01
N GLY A 150 -4.66 -6.96 -7.78
CA GLY A 150 -4.17 -6.22 -8.93
C GLY A 150 -2.64 -6.18 -8.99
N TRP A 151 -2.10 -5.05 -9.44
CA TRP A 151 -0.65 -4.85 -9.54
C TRP A 151 0.04 -4.93 -8.19
N ALA A 152 1.15 -5.67 -8.14
CA ALA A 152 1.89 -5.97 -6.91
C ALA A 152 2.27 -4.71 -6.13
N THR A 153 2.73 -3.64 -6.79
CA THR A 153 3.10 -2.39 -6.13
C THR A 153 1.93 -1.70 -5.44
N ASP A 154 0.74 -1.80 -5.99
CA ASP A 154 -0.47 -1.17 -5.45
C ASP A 154 -1.00 -1.98 -4.27
N VAL A 155 -1.07 -3.30 -4.45
CA VAL A 155 -1.47 -4.24 -3.40
C VAL A 155 -0.53 -4.16 -2.19
N LEU A 156 0.79 -4.18 -2.42
CA LEU A 156 1.80 -4.07 -1.37
C LEU A 156 1.75 -2.73 -0.63
N ARG A 157 1.50 -1.64 -1.36
CA ARG A 157 1.33 -0.29 -0.79
C ARG A 157 0.10 -0.23 0.11
N ASP A 158 -1.03 -0.72 -0.36
CA ASP A 158 -2.29 -0.71 0.40
C ASP A 158 -2.19 -1.61 1.64
N LEU A 159 -1.58 -2.79 1.51
CA LEU A 159 -1.31 -3.69 2.64
C LEU A 159 -0.43 -3.03 3.71
N ILE A 160 0.63 -2.33 3.31
CA ILE A 160 1.52 -1.62 4.24
C ILE A 160 0.82 -0.42 4.92
N ALA A 161 -0.16 0.18 4.27
CA ALA A 161 -0.92 1.29 4.82
C ALA A 161 -1.94 0.84 5.88
N LEU A 162 -2.26 -0.46 5.96
CA LEU A 162 -3.17 -0.98 6.98
C LEU A 162 -2.59 -0.74 8.38
N PRO A 163 -3.39 -0.20 9.31
CA PRO A 163 -2.99 -0.07 10.70
C PRO A 163 -2.83 -1.46 11.33
N ASP A 164 -1.89 -1.59 12.25
CA ASP A 164 -1.66 -2.86 12.95
C ASP A 164 -2.76 -3.14 13.99
N ASP A 165 -3.50 -2.13 14.44
CA ASP A 165 -4.33 -2.15 15.65
C ASP A 165 -5.85 -2.02 15.43
N ARG A 166 -6.32 -1.70 14.21
CA ARG A 166 -7.76 -1.48 13.95
C ARG A 166 -8.19 -1.81 12.52
N THR A 167 -8.97 -2.87 12.33
CA THR A 167 -9.82 -2.98 11.14
C THR A 167 -11.25 -2.54 11.49
N PRO A 168 -11.81 -1.50 10.84
CA PRO A 168 -13.23 -1.18 10.95
C PRO A 168 -14.07 -2.39 10.53
N GLY A 169 -14.96 -2.87 11.41
CA GLY A 169 -15.78 -4.07 11.17
C GLY A 169 -15.43 -5.28 12.05
N ALA A 170 -14.32 -5.24 12.79
CA ALA A 170 -14.04 -6.21 13.85
C ALA A 170 -14.96 -5.95 15.07
N MET A 171 -16.24 -6.31 14.96
CA MET A 171 -17.12 -6.42 16.12
C MET A 171 -16.67 -7.60 16.98
N SER A 172 -16.46 -7.33 18.26
CA SER A 172 -16.11 -8.27 19.31
C SER A 172 -17.01 -9.52 19.29
N ARG A 173 -16.50 -10.68 18.90
CA ARG A 173 -17.07 -11.96 19.35
C ARG A 173 -16.49 -12.32 20.72
N PRO A 174 -17.29 -12.89 21.64
CA PRO A 174 -16.81 -13.22 22.97
C PRO A 174 -15.70 -14.25 22.90
N ARG A 175 -14.66 -14.02 23.71
CA ARG A 175 -13.47 -14.85 23.86
C ARG A 175 -13.86 -16.26 24.34
N GLY A 176 -13.92 -17.21 23.42
CA GLY A 176 -13.78 -18.63 23.73
C GLY A 176 -12.31 -18.99 23.58
N GLU A 177 -11.59 -19.10 24.70
CA GLU A 177 -10.23 -19.65 24.72
C GLU A 177 -10.29 -21.13 24.32
N THR A 178 -9.88 -21.43 23.10
CA THR A 178 -9.31 -22.74 22.77
C THR A 178 -7.94 -22.49 22.18
N SER A 179 -6.91 -22.68 23.01
CA SER A 179 -5.57 -23.00 22.53
C SER A 179 -5.72 -24.14 21.53
N ALA A 180 -5.52 -23.88 20.24
CA ALA A 180 -5.54 -24.93 19.23
C ALA A 180 -4.44 -25.93 19.57
N ALA A 181 -4.84 -27.08 20.13
CA ALA A 181 -3.93 -28.19 20.34
C ALA A 181 -3.43 -28.64 18.96
N GLY A 182 -2.13 -28.80 18.79
CA GLY A 182 -1.52 -29.24 17.55
C GLY A 182 -0.09 -29.68 17.81
N CYS A 183 0.44 -30.54 16.95
CA CYS A 183 1.79 -31.07 17.11
C CYS A 183 2.62 -30.92 15.84
N TRP A 184 3.94 -30.81 16.05
CA TRP A 184 4.91 -30.81 14.98
C TRP A 184 5.17 -32.24 14.53
N ILE A 185 4.86 -32.54 13.27
CA ILE A 185 5.11 -33.86 12.68
C ILE A 185 6.32 -33.77 11.74
N PRO A 186 7.39 -34.54 12.01
CA PRO A 186 8.52 -34.65 11.08
C PRO A 186 8.06 -35.31 9.78
N THR A 187 8.29 -34.64 8.64
CA THR A 187 7.93 -35.17 7.32
C THR A 187 9.14 -35.63 6.50
N ALA A 188 10.35 -35.15 6.85
CA ALA A 188 11.64 -35.56 6.29
C ALA A 188 12.77 -35.09 7.24
N PRO A 189 14.02 -35.57 7.10
CA PRO A 189 15.15 -35.06 7.89
C PRO A 189 15.26 -33.53 7.76
N GLY A 190 15.15 -32.82 8.89
CA GLY A 190 15.18 -31.35 8.93
C GLY A 190 13.91 -30.64 8.48
N ARG A 191 12.78 -31.34 8.25
CA ARG A 191 11.48 -30.72 7.91
C ARG A 191 10.37 -31.25 8.80
N ALA A 192 9.62 -30.34 9.41
CA ALA A 192 8.40 -30.64 10.14
C ALA A 192 7.23 -29.80 9.61
N LYS A 193 6.01 -30.35 9.71
CA LYS A 193 4.76 -29.63 9.46
C LYS A 193 3.95 -29.59 10.75
N TRP A 194 3.40 -28.43 11.09
CA TRP A 194 2.48 -28.29 12.21
C TRP A 194 1.10 -28.75 11.76
N LEU A 195 0.52 -29.74 12.45
CA LEU A 195 -0.84 -30.19 12.21
C LEU A 195 -1.73 -29.76 13.38
N PRO A 196 -2.87 -29.10 13.11
CA PRO A 196 -3.88 -28.88 14.13
C PRO A 196 -4.46 -30.23 14.55
N ALA A 197 -4.57 -30.48 15.86
CA ALA A 197 -5.29 -31.62 16.38
C ALA A 197 -6.79 -31.35 16.23
N THR A 198 -7.45 -32.11 15.35
CA THR A 198 -8.91 -32.22 15.36
C THR A 198 -9.32 -33.05 16.57
N ALA A 199 -10.11 -32.45 17.47
CA ALA A 199 -10.81 -33.17 18.53
C ALA A 199 -11.96 -34.00 17.95
#